data_AF-I6L993-F1
#
_entry.id   AF-I6L993-F1
#
_cell.length_a   1.000
_cell.length_b   1.000
_cell.length_c   1.000
_cell.angle_alpha   90.00
_cell.angle_beta   90.00
_cell.angle_gamma   90.00
#
_symmetry.space_group_name_H-M   'P 1'
#
loop_
_entity.id
_entity.type
_entity.pdbx_description
1 polymer ?
#
loop_
_entity_poly.entity_id
_entity_poly.type
_entity_poly.pdbx_seq_one_letter_code
_entity_poly.pdbx_strand_id
1 'polypeptide(L)'
;MDVSLLLNVEGVKKTILHGGTGELPSFITGSRVTFHFRTMKCDDERTVIDDSKQVGQPMSIIIGNMFKLEVWETLLTSMRLGEVAEFWCDTIHTGVYPMLSRSLRQVAEGKDPTSWHVHTCGLANMFAYHTLGYEDLDELQKEPQPLVFLIELLQDFYSIGHLLPFLQDLELRPLPWSL
;
A
#
# COMPACT_ATOMS: atom_id res chain seq x y z
N MET A 1 -8.76 -28.35 1.92
CA MET A 1 -9.73 -27.24 1.84
C MET A 1 -9.07 -26.15 1.02
N ASP A 2 -9.70 -25.77 -0.09
CA ASP A 2 -9.11 -24.95 -1.13
C ASP A 2 -8.85 -23.52 -0.62
N VAL A 3 -7.58 -23.09 -0.66
CA VAL A 3 -7.09 -21.80 -0.15
C VAL A 3 -7.52 -20.65 -1.08
N SER A 4 -8.11 -20.97 -2.24
CA SER A 4 -8.50 -20.04 -3.30
C SER A 4 -9.71 -19.13 -2.99
N LEU A 5 -10.47 -19.37 -1.92
CA LEU A 5 -11.80 -18.77 -1.73
C LEU A 5 -11.89 -17.56 -0.77
N LEU A 6 -10.79 -17.11 -0.15
CA LEU A 6 -10.89 -16.11 0.93
C LEU A 6 -11.30 -14.70 0.48
N LEU A 7 -11.10 -14.33 -0.78
CA LEU A 7 -11.40 -12.99 -1.30
C LEU A 7 -12.56 -12.94 -2.30
N ASN A 8 -12.91 -14.08 -2.92
CA ASN A 8 -13.89 -14.16 -4.01
C ASN A 8 -13.71 -13.08 -5.10
N VAL A 9 -12.45 -12.70 -5.37
CA VAL A 9 -12.07 -11.76 -6.44
C VAL A 9 -11.37 -12.53 -7.54
N GLU A 10 -11.89 -12.42 -8.75
CA GLU A 10 -11.31 -13.08 -9.92
C GLU A 10 -9.85 -12.65 -10.12
N GLY A 11 -8.97 -13.60 -10.43
CA GLY A 11 -7.56 -13.29 -10.67
C GLY A 11 -6.76 -12.93 -9.41
N VAL A 12 -7.28 -13.16 -8.21
CA VAL A 12 -6.55 -12.94 -6.94
C VAL A 12 -6.55 -14.20 -6.10
N LYS A 13 -5.37 -14.63 -5.63
CA LYS A 13 -5.20 -15.78 -4.71
C LYS A 13 -4.46 -15.34 -3.47
N LYS A 14 -5.09 -15.49 -2.31
CA LYS A 14 -4.53 -15.15 -1.00
C LYS A 14 -3.99 -16.39 -0.30
N THR A 15 -2.78 -16.30 0.24
CA THR A 15 -2.18 -17.30 1.13
C THR A 15 -1.75 -16.62 2.43
N ILE A 16 -2.31 -17.02 3.56
CA ILE A 16 -1.91 -16.48 4.87
C ILE A 16 -0.65 -17.21 5.34
N LEU A 17 0.43 -16.47 5.57
CA LEU A 17 1.71 -17.00 6.07
C LEU A 17 1.83 -16.87 7.59
N HIS A 18 1.31 -15.79 8.15
CA HIS A 18 1.15 -15.59 9.58
C HIS A 18 -0.24 -15.04 9.86
N GLY A 19 -1.01 -15.73 10.70
CA GLY A 19 -2.33 -15.27 11.08
C GLY A 19 -2.26 -14.01 11.94
N GLY A 20 -3.11 -13.03 11.64
CA GLY A 20 -3.26 -11.85 12.50
C GLY A 20 -4.01 -12.15 13.80
N THR A 21 -4.09 -11.15 14.66
CA THR A 21 -4.75 -11.22 15.96
C THR A 21 -6.08 -10.46 15.96
N GLY A 22 -7.01 -10.88 16.83
CA GLY A 22 -8.31 -10.23 16.97
C GLY A 22 -9.24 -10.46 15.78
N GLU A 23 -10.37 -9.75 15.76
CA GLU A 23 -11.33 -9.80 14.66
C GLU A 23 -10.87 -9.00 13.43
N LEU A 24 -11.51 -9.25 12.29
CA LEU A 24 -11.28 -8.46 11.08
C LEU A 24 -11.65 -6.99 11.37
N PRO A 25 -10.74 -6.01 11.14
CA PRO A 25 -11.03 -4.61 11.39
C PRO A 25 -12.19 -4.09 10.52
N SER A 26 -12.94 -3.11 11.04
CA SER A 26 -13.91 -2.39 10.23
C SER A 26 -13.21 -1.29 9.43
N PHE A 27 -12.93 -1.56 8.16
CA PHE A 27 -12.29 -0.62 7.24
C PHE A 27 -13.33 0.36 6.69
N ILE A 28 -13.62 1.44 7.43
CA ILE A 28 -14.51 2.51 6.96
C ILE A 28 -13.76 3.50 6.06
N THR A 29 -14.48 4.15 5.12
CA THR A 29 -13.91 5.23 4.30
C THR A 29 -13.25 6.30 5.17
N GLY A 30 -12.03 6.69 4.81
CA GLY A 30 -11.19 7.61 5.58
C GLY A 30 -10.25 6.92 6.58
N SER A 31 -10.38 5.61 6.81
CA SER A 31 -9.46 4.85 7.68
C SER A 31 -8.04 4.86 7.10
N ARG A 32 -7.05 5.15 7.95
CA ARG A 32 -5.64 4.99 7.59
C ARG A 32 -5.19 3.57 7.88
N VAL A 33 -4.66 2.90 6.86
CA VAL A 33 -4.12 1.55 6.95
C VAL A 33 -2.62 1.61 6.74
N THR A 34 -1.87 1.15 7.73
CA THR A 34 -0.40 1.14 7.73
C THR A 34 0.10 -0.29 7.58
N PHE A 35 1.01 -0.54 6.65
CA PHE A 35 1.48 -1.89 6.33
C PHE A 35 2.90 -1.89 5.74
N HIS A 36 3.61 -3.01 5.93
CA HIS A 36 4.77 -3.32 5.10
C HIS A 36 4.35 -4.13 3.88
N PHE A 37 5.08 -3.99 2.78
CA PHE A 37 4.86 -4.78 1.58
C PHE A 37 6.18 -5.10 0.88
N ARG A 38 6.18 -6.21 0.15
CA ARG A 38 7.17 -6.58 -0.84
C ARG A 38 6.47 -7.06 -2.10
N THR A 39 6.79 -6.46 -3.24
CA THR A 39 6.26 -6.87 -4.54
C THR A 39 7.31 -7.66 -5.30
N MET A 40 6.92 -8.80 -5.87
CA MET A 40 7.80 -9.71 -6.59
C MET A 40 7.18 -10.14 -7.93
N LYS A 41 8.04 -10.44 -8.91
CA LYS A 41 7.66 -11.18 -10.11
C LYS A 41 7.32 -12.64 -9.76
N CYS A 42 6.64 -13.32 -10.68
CA CYS A 42 6.29 -14.74 -10.55
C CYS A 42 7.32 -15.68 -11.21
N ASP A 43 8.56 -15.21 -11.41
CA ASP A 43 9.69 -16.02 -11.89
C ASP A 43 10.24 -16.94 -10.79
N ASP A 44 11.12 -17.86 -11.17
CA ASP A 44 11.68 -18.85 -10.24
C ASP A 44 12.49 -18.19 -9.11
N GLU A 45 13.12 -17.06 -9.40
CA GLU A 45 13.90 -16.25 -8.46
C GLU A 45 13.03 -15.38 -7.55
N ARG A 46 11.74 -15.23 -7.83
CA ARG A 46 10.84 -14.26 -7.19
C ARG A 46 11.46 -12.86 -7.14
N THR A 47 11.88 -12.37 -8.30
CA THR A 47 12.61 -11.09 -8.45
C THR A 47 11.84 -9.98 -7.76
N VAL A 48 12.48 -9.34 -6.77
CA VAL A 48 11.90 -8.25 -5.98
C VAL A 48 11.89 -6.96 -6.81
N ILE A 49 10.73 -6.30 -6.85
CA ILE A 49 10.55 -5.01 -7.53
C ILE A 49 10.58 -3.86 -6.51
N ASP A 50 9.82 -4.00 -5.42
CA ASP A 50 9.78 -3.01 -4.34
C ASP A 50 9.68 -3.71 -2.99
N ASP A 51 10.31 -3.13 -1.97
CA ASP A 51 10.29 -3.62 -0.60
C ASP A 51 10.32 -2.45 0.40
N SER A 52 9.22 -2.24 1.11
CA SER A 52 9.13 -1.12 2.06
C SER A 52 10.01 -1.30 3.30
N LYS A 53 10.38 -2.54 3.67
CA LYS A 53 11.36 -2.78 4.74
C LYS A 53 12.77 -2.42 4.31
N GLN A 54 13.11 -2.60 3.03
CA GLN A 54 14.41 -2.17 2.49
C GLN A 54 14.54 -0.64 2.47
N VAL A 55 13.45 0.07 2.17
CA VAL A 55 13.36 1.53 2.24
C VAL A 55 13.34 2.03 3.70
N GLY A 56 12.93 1.17 4.64
CA GLY A 56 12.96 1.44 6.08
C GLY A 56 11.72 2.17 6.63
N GLN A 57 10.68 2.36 5.82
CA GLN A 57 9.44 3.00 6.24
C GLN A 57 8.20 2.22 5.76
N PRO A 58 7.21 1.98 6.63
CA PRO A 58 5.96 1.36 6.21
C PRO A 58 5.15 2.29 5.32
N MET A 59 4.29 1.71 4.50
CA MET A 59 3.37 2.44 3.64
C MET A 59 2.07 2.72 4.38
N SER A 60 1.39 3.81 4.05
CA SER A 60 0.04 4.11 4.52
C SER A 60 -0.89 4.46 3.36
N ILE A 61 -2.09 3.89 3.34
CA ILE A 61 -3.16 4.33 2.44
C ILE A 61 -4.40 4.76 3.23
N ILE A 62 -5.27 5.54 2.59
CA ILE A 62 -6.57 5.94 3.13
C ILE A 62 -7.65 5.18 2.36
N ILE A 63 -8.44 4.37 3.06
CA ILE A 63 -9.52 3.57 2.44
C ILE A 63 -10.60 4.48 1.84
N GLY A 64 -11.04 4.17 0.63
CA GLY A 64 -12.11 4.88 -0.07
C GLY A 64 -11.69 6.25 -0.58
N ASN A 65 -10.41 6.60 -0.49
CA ASN A 65 -9.84 7.72 -1.21
C ASN A 65 -9.20 7.18 -2.49
N MET A 66 -9.98 7.05 -3.56
CA MET A 66 -9.63 6.57 -4.91
C MET A 66 -8.11 6.43 -5.16
N PHE A 67 -7.49 5.37 -4.64
CA PHE A 67 -6.08 5.12 -4.84
C PHE A 67 -5.91 4.56 -6.26
N LYS A 68 -4.75 4.82 -6.88
CA LYS A 68 -4.48 4.39 -8.27
C LYS A 68 -4.49 2.87 -8.50
N LEU A 69 -4.61 2.06 -7.45
CA LEU A 69 -4.63 0.59 -7.53
C LEU A 69 -5.70 0.03 -6.57
N GLU A 70 -6.93 -0.08 -7.08
CA GLU A 70 -8.11 -0.50 -6.32
C GLU A 70 -7.97 -1.91 -5.70
N VAL A 71 -7.20 -2.80 -6.34
CA VAL A 71 -6.99 -4.17 -5.82
C VAL A 71 -6.33 -4.14 -4.44
N TRP A 72 -5.46 -3.18 -4.12
CA TRP A 72 -4.78 -3.11 -2.82
C TRP A 72 -5.73 -2.86 -1.66
N GLU A 73 -6.79 -2.06 -1.85
CA GLU A 73 -7.83 -1.91 -0.82
C GLU A 73 -8.51 -3.25 -0.56
N THR A 74 -8.81 -4.02 -1.61
CA THR A 74 -9.37 -5.37 -1.49
C THR A 74 -8.43 -6.31 -0.73
N LEU A 75 -7.12 -6.27 -1.02
CA LEU A 75 -6.14 -7.11 -0.32
C LEU A 75 -6.09 -6.76 1.17
N LEU A 76 -5.93 -5.48 1.48
CA LEU A 76 -5.75 -4.97 2.85
C LEU A 76 -7.00 -5.15 3.71
N THR A 77 -8.19 -4.91 3.16
CA THR A 77 -9.46 -5.06 3.90
C THR A 77 -9.80 -6.51 4.25
N SER A 78 -9.08 -7.48 3.66
CA SER A 78 -9.21 -8.89 3.99
C SER A 78 -8.30 -9.36 5.14
N MET A 79 -7.39 -8.50 5.62
CA MET A 79 -6.35 -8.87 6.58
C MET A 79 -6.72 -8.50 8.01
N ARG A 80 -6.37 -9.38 8.96
CA ARG A 80 -6.38 -9.07 10.40
C ARG A 80 -5.12 -8.30 10.80
N LEU A 81 -5.18 -7.54 11.90
CA LEU A 81 -4.00 -6.82 12.39
C LEU A 81 -2.87 -7.79 12.75
N GLY A 82 -1.65 -7.48 12.32
CA GLY A 82 -0.48 -8.35 12.47
C GLY A 82 -0.43 -9.52 11.47
N GLU A 83 -1.41 -9.65 10.57
CA GLU A 83 -1.40 -10.70 9.55
C GLU A 83 -0.27 -10.47 8.53
N VAL A 84 0.40 -11.55 8.14
CA VAL A 84 1.31 -11.59 6.99
C VAL A 84 0.70 -12.52 5.95
N ALA A 85 0.40 -11.98 4.75
CA ALA A 85 -0.21 -12.73 3.67
C ALA A 85 0.46 -12.46 2.34
N GLU A 86 0.55 -13.51 1.53
CA GLU A 86 0.98 -13.48 0.14
C GLU A 86 -0.26 -13.43 -0.76
N PHE A 87 -0.29 -12.47 -1.69
CA PHE A 87 -1.35 -12.31 -2.66
C PHE A 87 -0.76 -12.43 -4.07
N TRP A 88 -1.10 -13.51 -4.76
CA TRP A 88 -0.87 -13.59 -6.19
C TRP A 88 -1.99 -12.85 -6.91
N CYS A 89 -1.63 -11.92 -7.79
CA CYS A 89 -2.56 -11.13 -8.58
C CYS A 89 -2.24 -11.29 -10.06
N ASP A 90 -3.26 -11.66 -10.84
CA ASP A 90 -3.19 -11.76 -12.30
C ASP A 90 -2.93 -10.39 -12.94
N THR A 91 -2.47 -10.42 -14.18
CA THR A 91 -2.11 -9.28 -15.04
C THR A 91 -3.22 -8.23 -15.13
N ILE A 92 -4.49 -8.66 -15.06
CA ILE A 92 -5.66 -7.75 -15.06
C ILE A 92 -5.62 -6.73 -13.91
N HIS A 93 -4.94 -7.07 -12.81
CA HIS A 93 -4.81 -6.22 -11.62
C HIS A 93 -3.47 -5.48 -11.54
N THR A 94 -2.45 -5.92 -12.26
CA THR A 94 -1.07 -5.43 -12.09
C THR A 94 -0.62 -4.43 -13.15
N GLY A 95 -1.39 -4.23 -14.22
CA GLY A 95 -1.01 -3.33 -15.32
C GLY A 95 -0.74 -1.87 -14.91
N VAL A 96 -1.33 -1.40 -13.81
CA VAL A 96 -1.09 -0.05 -13.26
C VAL A 96 0.02 -0.01 -12.20
N TYR A 97 0.56 -1.17 -11.81
CA TYR A 97 1.60 -1.28 -10.78
C TYR A 97 2.87 -0.47 -11.11
N PRO A 98 3.43 -0.48 -12.35
CA PRO A 98 4.60 0.35 -12.68
C PRO A 98 4.40 1.84 -12.35
N MET A 99 3.21 2.37 -12.63
CA MET A 99 2.88 3.77 -12.33
C MET A 99 2.77 4.02 -10.83
N LEU A 100 2.20 3.08 -10.08
CA LEU A 100 2.12 3.17 -8.63
C LEU A 100 3.51 3.09 -7.99
N SER A 101 4.32 2.09 -8.37
CA SER A 101 5.68 1.91 -7.89
C SER A 101 6.53 3.16 -8.09
N ARG A 102 6.46 3.76 -9.28
CA ARG A 102 7.08 5.06 -9.54
C ARG A 102 6.68 6.13 -8.52
N SER A 103 5.38 6.29 -8.24
CA SER A 103 4.91 7.24 -7.22
C SER A 103 5.40 6.88 -5.82
N LEU A 104 5.45 5.60 -5.46
CA LEU A 104 5.97 5.12 -4.17
C LEU A 104 7.46 5.44 -4.01
N ARG A 105 8.27 5.20 -5.04
CA ARG A 105 9.71 5.52 -5.05
C ARG A 105 9.95 7.03 -4.90
N GLN A 106 9.16 7.86 -5.59
CA GLN A 106 9.23 9.31 -5.44
C GLN A 106 8.91 9.77 -4.01
N VAL A 107 7.87 9.21 -3.38
CA VAL A 107 7.52 9.49 -1.98
C VAL A 107 8.65 9.06 -1.04
N ALA A 108 9.25 7.88 -1.27
CA ALA A 108 10.38 7.39 -0.50
C ALA A 108 11.62 8.30 -0.58
N GLU A 109 11.83 8.95 -1.74
CA GLU A 109 12.87 9.97 -1.94
C GLU A 109 12.53 11.34 -1.30
N GLY A 110 11.39 11.45 -0.60
CA GLY A 110 10.91 12.69 0.00
C GLY A 110 10.35 13.70 -1.02
N LYS A 111 10.11 13.28 -2.27
CA LYS A 111 9.46 14.11 -3.27
C LYS A 111 7.96 14.04 -3.06
N ASP A 112 7.31 15.18 -2.87
CA ASP A 112 5.86 15.24 -2.85
C ASP A 112 5.32 14.89 -4.26
N PRO A 113 4.63 13.75 -4.42
CA PRO A 113 4.11 13.34 -5.71
C PRO A 113 3.04 14.31 -6.21
N THR A 114 2.36 15.07 -5.33
CA THR A 114 1.38 16.10 -5.70
C THR A 114 2.01 17.42 -6.10
N SER A 115 3.32 17.58 -5.92
CA SER A 115 4.02 18.78 -6.37
C SER A 115 3.98 18.89 -7.90
N TRP A 116 3.57 20.07 -8.39
CA TRP A 116 3.39 20.35 -9.82
C TRP A 116 4.63 20.03 -10.67
N HIS A 117 5.82 20.22 -10.10
CA HIS A 117 7.09 19.93 -10.77
C HIS A 117 7.34 18.43 -10.97
N VAL A 118 6.97 17.57 -10.02
CA VAL A 118 7.12 16.12 -10.11
C VAL A 118 6.10 15.53 -11.10
N HIS A 119 4.87 16.04 -11.09
CA HIS A 119 3.83 15.65 -12.05
C HIS A 119 4.15 16.06 -13.49
N THR A 120 4.57 17.32 -13.71
CA THR A 120 4.83 17.84 -15.06
C THR A 120 6.08 17.22 -15.67
N CYS A 121 7.17 17.11 -14.90
CA CYS A 121 8.38 16.42 -15.34
C CYS A 121 8.08 14.93 -15.60
N GLY A 122 7.21 14.34 -14.79
CA GLY A 122 6.89 12.94 -14.91
C GLY A 122 6.07 12.56 -16.14
N LEU A 123 5.17 13.45 -16.57
CA LEU A 123 4.46 13.33 -17.85
C LEU A 123 5.38 13.68 -19.02
N ALA A 124 6.21 14.72 -18.91
CA ALA A 124 7.14 15.11 -19.97
C ALA A 124 8.11 13.97 -20.33
N ASN A 125 8.70 13.28 -19.35
CA ASN A 125 9.58 12.14 -19.61
C ASN A 125 8.85 10.94 -20.22
N MET A 126 7.61 10.67 -19.77
CA MET A 126 6.80 9.60 -20.34
C MET A 126 6.42 9.88 -21.79
N PHE A 127 6.08 11.13 -22.13
CA PHE A 127 5.76 11.54 -23.50
C PHE A 127 6.99 11.64 -24.42
N ALA A 128 8.13 12.10 -23.89
CA ALA A 128 9.33 12.31 -24.71
C ALA A 128 10.16 11.03 -24.88
N TYR A 129 10.18 10.15 -23.88
CA TYR A 129 11.12 9.03 -23.83
C TYR A 129 10.44 7.68 -23.55
N HIS A 130 9.11 7.63 -23.43
CA HIS A 130 8.36 6.40 -23.14
C HIS A 130 8.88 5.64 -21.91
N THR A 131 9.26 6.39 -20.87
CA THR A 131 9.91 5.87 -19.65
C THR A 131 9.28 6.43 -18.38
N LEU A 132 9.28 5.62 -17.34
CA LEU A 132 8.96 5.96 -15.95
C LEU A 132 10.17 6.47 -15.17
N GLY A 133 11.38 6.34 -15.76
CA GLY A 133 12.65 6.71 -15.14
C GLY A 133 13.29 5.57 -14.34
N TYR A 134 12.74 4.36 -14.41
CA TYR A 134 13.25 3.16 -13.73
C TYR A 134 13.16 1.98 -14.72
N GLU A 135 14.30 1.38 -15.05
CA GLU A 135 14.41 0.33 -16.09
C GLU A 135 13.53 -0.89 -15.82
N ASP A 136 13.51 -1.34 -14.56
CA ASP A 136 12.68 -2.46 -14.10
C ASP A 136 11.18 -2.19 -14.26
N LEU A 137 10.73 -0.95 -14.03
CA LEU A 137 9.34 -0.55 -14.21
C LEU A 137 8.98 -0.37 -15.69
N ASP A 138 9.93 0.08 -16.52
CA ASP A 138 9.74 0.19 -17.97
C ASP A 138 9.62 -1.19 -18.63
N GLU A 139 10.43 -2.16 -18.20
CA GLU A 139 10.30 -3.56 -18.61
C GLU A 139 8.94 -4.13 -18.21
N LEU A 140 8.53 -3.92 -16.95
CA LEU A 140 7.25 -4.39 -16.45
C LEU A 140 6.05 -3.74 -17.16
N GLN A 141 6.20 -2.50 -17.62
CA GLN A 141 5.18 -1.81 -18.41
C GLN A 141 5.09 -2.36 -19.85
N LYS A 142 6.22 -2.75 -20.45
CA LYS A 142 6.27 -3.36 -21.79
C LYS A 142 5.76 -4.79 -21.80
N GLU A 143 6.02 -5.53 -20.72
CA GLU A 143 5.61 -6.91 -20.54
C GLU A 143 4.76 -7.06 -19.26
N PRO A 144 3.46 -6.71 -19.33
CA PRO A 144 2.53 -6.91 -18.24
C PRO A 144 2.47 -8.39 -17.84
N GLN A 145 2.56 -8.64 -16.54
CA GLN A 145 2.61 -9.99 -15.99
C GLN A 145 1.96 -10.05 -14.60
N PRO A 146 1.58 -11.25 -14.12
CA PRO A 146 1.12 -11.44 -12.75
C PRO A 146 2.23 -11.09 -11.73
N LEU A 147 1.82 -10.57 -10.58
CA LEU A 147 2.73 -10.19 -9.50
C LEU A 147 2.30 -10.84 -8.19
N VAL A 148 3.26 -10.98 -7.29
CA VAL A 148 3.02 -11.38 -5.90
C VAL A 148 3.23 -10.20 -4.97
N PHE A 149 2.21 -9.88 -4.18
CA PHE A 149 2.28 -8.91 -3.10
C PHE A 149 2.36 -9.65 -1.76
N LEU A 150 3.50 -9.58 -1.09
CA LEU A 150 3.64 -10.01 0.30
C LEU A 150 3.36 -8.81 1.19
N ILE A 151 2.30 -8.86 2.00
CA ILE A 151 1.86 -7.75 2.84
C ILE A 151 1.88 -8.16 4.30
N GLU A 152 2.35 -7.26 5.17
CA GLU A 152 2.25 -7.34 6.62
C GLU A 152 1.43 -6.16 7.12
N LEU A 153 0.22 -6.43 7.64
CA LEU A 153 -0.66 -5.39 8.16
C LEU A 153 -0.23 -5.01 9.59
N LEU A 154 0.08 -3.74 9.82
CA LEU A 154 0.55 -3.27 11.14
C LEU A 154 -0.62 -2.96 12.07
N GLN A 155 -0.34 -3.01 13.38
CA GLN A 155 -1.35 -2.84 14.44
C GLN A 155 -1.82 -1.38 14.63
N ASP A 156 -1.10 -0.39 14.11
CA ASP A 156 -1.42 1.04 14.26
C ASP A 156 -2.57 1.48 13.35
N PHE A 157 -3.78 0.98 13.65
CA PHE A 157 -5.01 1.35 12.98
C PHE A 157 -5.61 2.60 13.65
N TYR A 158 -5.26 3.79 13.16
CA TYR A 158 -5.92 5.03 13.60
C TYR A 158 -7.26 5.17 12.86
N SER A 159 -8.34 4.67 13.46
CA SER A 159 -9.68 5.11 13.07
C SER A 159 -9.83 6.57 13.52
N ILE A 160 -10.08 7.48 12.58
CA ILE A 160 -10.33 8.90 12.87
C ILE A 160 -11.51 9.08 13.85
N GLY A 161 -12.39 8.08 13.98
CA GLY A 161 -13.48 8.06 14.97
C GLY A 161 -13.06 7.81 16.43
N HIS A 162 -11.84 7.33 16.69
CA HIS A 162 -11.34 6.99 18.04
C HIS A 162 -10.46 8.07 18.68
N LEU A 163 -10.32 9.25 18.07
CA LEU A 163 -9.61 10.37 18.68
C LEU A 163 -10.46 11.18 19.68
N LEU A 164 -11.78 10.96 19.73
CA LEU A 164 -12.66 11.66 20.67
C LEU A 164 -12.39 11.37 22.17
N PRO A 165 -12.03 10.14 22.60
CA PRO A 165 -11.66 9.92 24.00
C PRO A 165 -10.27 10.47 24.35
N PHE A 166 -9.34 10.54 23.39
CA PHE A 166 -7.96 10.97 23.63
C PHE A 166 -7.78 12.50 23.64
N LEU A 167 -8.68 13.24 22.99
CA LEU A 167 -8.68 14.70 23.03
C LEU A 167 -9.41 15.28 24.25
N GLN A 168 -10.19 14.49 24.99
CA GLN A 168 -10.81 14.93 26.24
C GLN A 168 -9.85 14.95 27.44
N ASP A 169 -8.73 14.23 27.39
CA ASP A 169 -7.73 14.20 28.47
C ASP A 169 -6.64 15.29 28.35
N LEU A 170 -6.58 16.01 27.22
CA LEU A 170 -5.55 17.03 26.99
C LEU A 170 -5.99 18.47 27.32
N GLU A 171 -7.27 18.70 27.59
CA GLU A 171 -7.78 19.98 28.07
C GLU A 171 -8.21 19.82 29.53
N LEU A 172 -7.37 20.35 30.45
CA LEU A 172 -7.70 20.95 31.75
C LEU A 172 -6.59 20.69 32.78
N ARG A 173 -5.46 21.39 32.61
CA ARG A 173 -4.75 21.92 33.79
C ARG A 173 -4.53 23.41 33.58
N PRO A 174 -5.26 24.29 34.30
CA PRO A 174 -5.01 25.72 34.20
C PRO A 174 -3.60 26.00 34.75
N LEU A 175 -2.78 26.70 33.97
CA LEU A 175 -1.50 27.21 34.41
C LEU A 175 -1.71 28.15 35.61
N PRO A 176 -0.98 27.98 36.73
CA PRO A 176 -1.08 28.90 37.85
C PRO A 176 -0.46 30.24 37.45
N TRP A 177 -1.28 31.27 37.49
CA TRP A 177 -0.82 32.66 37.42
C TRP A 177 -0.05 32.97 38.70
N SER A 178 1.16 33.48 38.59
CA SER A 178 1.90 34.07 39.72
C SER A 178 2.83 35.16 39.20
N LEU A 179 2.35 36.40 39.37
CA LEU A 179 3.03 37.68 39.66
C LEU A 179 4.35 38.01 38.95
#